data_AF-E6PDV8-F1
#
_entry.id   AF-E6PDV8-F1
#
_cell.length_a   1.000
_cell.length_b   1.000
_cell.length_c   1.000
_cell.angle_alpha   90.00
_cell.angle_beta   90.00
_cell.angle_gamma   90.00
#
_symmetry.space_group_name_H-M   'P 1'
#
loop_
_entity.id
_entity.type
_entity.pdbx_description
1 polymer ?
#
loop_
_entity_poly.entity_id
_entity_poly.type
_entity_poly.pdbx_seq_one_letter_code
_entity_poly.pdbx_strand_id
1 'polypeptide(L)'
;MQSPSLSGVGNGESLAEKPAGIVVLGGNSSTLAFTNSLLPEGRTIVARLVPVAVTPIDTAVGDTWQSVGIAPDDLLHWIDRTFPAEDESAFVAPLHDLDLLARIGWSAPLPANLNEAEVINVEDLPPDVVEAIESGPVPIVPCAVCRRLCVRGDFRWGERELCAWDFHHQVFGRRGPWRNGAYDERHYETLPRCGFVAPALLEELGVEILASFYDCDETLVRSLIGQILDSDRERSHIAVRVDAGFVILRERE
;
A
#
# COMPACT_ATOMS: atom_id res chain seq x y z
N MET A 1 6.95 -35.46 -62.80
CA MET A 1 7.77 -34.23 -62.64
C MET A 1 7.04 -33.32 -61.66
N GLN A 2 7.51 -33.27 -60.42
CA GLN A 2 7.16 -32.26 -59.43
C GLN A 2 8.28 -31.22 -59.42
N SER A 3 7.92 -29.94 -59.38
CA SER A 3 8.56 -28.88 -58.58
C SER A 3 7.81 -27.54 -58.76
N PRO A 4 7.93 -26.62 -57.78
CA PRO A 4 6.84 -25.76 -57.33
C PRO A 4 7.06 -24.27 -57.66
N SER A 5 6.07 -23.41 -57.39
CA SER A 5 6.32 -21.98 -57.17
C SER A 5 5.44 -21.42 -56.07
N LEU A 6 6.13 -21.03 -55.00
CA LEU A 6 5.70 -20.20 -53.88
C LEU A 6 5.47 -18.76 -54.35
N SER A 7 4.47 -18.08 -53.80
CA SER A 7 4.60 -16.75 -53.18
C SER A 7 3.23 -16.22 -52.74
N GLY A 8 2.82 -16.66 -51.55
CA GLY A 8 2.05 -15.79 -50.68
C GLY A 8 3.02 -14.81 -50.04
N VAL A 9 2.79 -13.51 -50.22
CA VAL A 9 3.33 -12.46 -49.36
C VAL A 9 2.19 -11.50 -49.09
N GLY A 10 1.29 -11.92 -48.20
CA GLY A 10 0.60 -10.96 -47.36
C GLY A 10 1.60 -10.54 -46.30
N ASN A 11 2.26 -9.39 -46.51
CA ASN A 11 2.98 -8.73 -45.43
C ASN A 11 1.93 -8.26 -44.43
N GLY A 12 1.66 -9.12 -43.44
CA GLY A 12 1.07 -8.70 -42.20
C GLY A 12 1.92 -7.57 -41.66
N GLU A 13 1.33 -6.39 -41.60
CA GLU A 13 1.82 -5.32 -40.75
C GLU A 13 2.11 -5.94 -39.40
N SER A 14 3.39 -5.88 -39.01
CA SER A 14 3.83 -6.09 -37.65
C SER A 14 2.89 -5.30 -36.76
N LEU A 15 2.11 -6.01 -35.94
CA LEU A 15 1.51 -5.45 -34.74
C LEU A 15 2.70 -4.98 -33.90
N ALA A 16 3.14 -3.74 -34.14
CA ALA A 16 3.84 -2.99 -33.14
C ALA A 16 2.89 -3.00 -31.95
N GLU A 17 3.21 -3.81 -30.94
CA GLU A 17 2.54 -3.78 -29.65
C GLU A 17 2.47 -2.32 -29.25
N LYS A 18 1.28 -1.72 -29.32
CA LYS A 18 1.08 -0.40 -28.76
C LYS A 18 1.53 -0.51 -27.31
N PRO A 19 2.43 0.36 -26.83
CA PRO A 19 2.82 0.31 -25.43
C PRO A 19 1.53 0.41 -24.61
N ALA A 20 1.29 -0.63 -23.82
CA ALA A 20 0.28 -0.57 -22.78
C ALA A 20 0.75 0.52 -21.80
N GLY A 21 -0.17 1.42 -21.48
CA GLY A 21 0.21 2.69 -20.90
C GLY A 21 -0.96 3.33 -20.19
N ILE A 22 -0.68 3.84 -19.00
CA ILE A 22 -1.57 4.70 -18.24
C ILE A 22 -0.83 5.99 -17.88
N VAL A 23 -1.60 7.03 -17.61
CA VAL A 23 -1.12 8.27 -17.03
C VAL A 23 -1.74 8.42 -15.67
N VAL A 24 -0.90 8.54 -14.64
CA VAL A 24 -1.36 8.93 -13.30
C VAL A 24 -1.70 10.41 -13.36
N LEU A 25 -2.92 10.77 -12.94
CA LEU A 25 -3.42 12.14 -12.91
C LEU A 25 -3.04 12.84 -11.59
N GLY A 26 -2.99 12.08 -10.51
CA GLY A 26 -2.70 12.56 -9.17
C GLY A 26 -3.06 11.52 -8.13
N GLY A 27 -2.76 11.82 -6.88
CA GLY A 27 -3.08 10.96 -5.75
C GLY A 27 -3.11 11.73 -4.44
N ASN A 28 -3.61 11.07 -3.40
CA ASN A 28 -3.56 11.52 -2.01
C ASN A 28 -3.42 10.31 -1.07
N SER A 29 -3.47 10.54 0.24
CA SER A 29 -3.35 9.49 1.27
C SER A 29 -4.37 8.33 1.21
N SER A 30 -5.38 8.41 0.34
CA SER A 30 -6.45 7.42 0.22
C SER A 30 -6.74 6.96 -1.20
N THR A 31 -6.26 7.66 -2.22
CA THR A 31 -6.66 7.39 -3.61
C THR A 31 -5.55 7.80 -4.57
N LEU A 32 -5.30 6.95 -5.56
CA LEU A 32 -4.51 7.24 -6.76
C LEU A 32 -5.45 7.26 -7.96
N ALA A 33 -5.36 8.29 -8.81
CA ALA A 33 -6.13 8.38 -10.04
C ALA A 33 -5.24 8.18 -11.27
N PHE A 34 -5.69 7.37 -12.21
CA PHE A 34 -5.05 7.25 -13.52
C PHE A 34 -6.06 7.17 -14.65
N THR A 35 -5.59 7.35 -15.88
CA THR A 35 -6.38 7.10 -17.10
C THR A 35 -5.55 6.37 -18.15
N ASN A 36 -6.19 5.54 -18.96
CA ASN A 36 -5.59 4.88 -20.12
C ASN A 36 -6.01 5.55 -21.46
N SER A 37 -6.80 6.62 -21.40
CA SER A 37 -7.32 7.30 -22.58
C SER A 37 -7.75 8.73 -22.27
N LEU A 38 -7.26 9.68 -23.05
CA LEU A 38 -7.80 11.06 -23.07
C LEU A 38 -8.80 11.27 -24.23
N LEU A 39 -9.03 10.23 -25.04
CA LEU A 39 -10.13 10.24 -26.01
C LEU A 39 -11.45 10.07 -25.27
N PRO A 40 -12.42 10.97 -25.47
CA PRO A 40 -13.72 10.87 -24.81
C PRO A 40 -14.51 9.68 -25.35
N GLU A 41 -14.66 8.64 -24.53
CA GLU A 41 -15.60 7.55 -24.79
C GLU A 41 -17.01 8.06 -24.44
N GLY A 42 -17.90 8.14 -25.42
CA GLY A 42 -19.27 8.60 -25.17
C GLY A 42 -19.40 10.02 -24.60
N ARG A 43 -18.40 10.89 -24.87
CA ARG A 43 -18.24 12.28 -24.35
C ARG A 43 -17.60 12.43 -22.98
N THR A 44 -17.03 11.38 -22.40
CA THR A 44 -16.33 11.47 -21.11
C THR A 44 -14.94 10.86 -21.16
N ILE A 45 -13.99 11.50 -20.48
CA ILE A 45 -12.70 10.91 -20.11
C ILE A 45 -12.96 10.03 -18.89
N VAL A 46 -12.42 8.82 -18.88
CA VAL A 46 -12.58 7.90 -17.74
C VAL A 46 -11.33 7.94 -16.88
N ALA A 47 -11.47 8.41 -15.64
CA ALA A 47 -10.47 8.23 -14.60
C ALA A 47 -10.77 6.94 -13.81
N ARG A 48 -9.72 6.21 -13.47
CA ARG A 48 -9.73 5.05 -12.58
C ARG A 48 -9.15 5.46 -11.25
N LEU A 49 -9.92 5.26 -10.19
CA LEU A 49 -9.53 5.51 -8.81
C LEU A 49 -9.12 4.18 -8.17
N VAL A 50 -7.92 4.14 -7.63
CA VAL A 50 -7.35 3.01 -6.89
C VAL A 50 -7.18 3.42 -5.43
N PRO A 51 -7.62 2.62 -4.45
CA PRO A 51 -7.41 2.97 -3.06
C PRO A 51 -5.92 2.93 -2.71
N VAL A 52 -5.51 3.83 -1.84
CA VAL A 52 -4.15 3.93 -1.30
C VAL A 52 -4.24 3.85 0.22
N ALA A 53 -3.30 3.15 0.84
CA ALA A 53 -3.15 3.11 2.29
C ALA A 53 -1.74 3.59 2.66
N VAL A 54 -1.65 4.75 3.31
CA VAL A 54 -0.38 5.27 3.82
C VAL A 54 -0.15 4.76 5.25
N THR A 55 0.97 4.07 5.44
CA THR A 55 1.45 3.63 6.75
C THR A 55 2.72 4.40 7.15
N PRO A 56 3.14 4.35 8.43
CA PRO A 56 4.36 4.99 8.88
C PRO A 56 5.67 4.43 8.32
N ILE A 57 5.62 3.28 7.64
CA ILE A 57 6.79 2.68 7.00
C ILE A 57 6.70 2.80 5.49
N ASP A 58 5.50 2.61 4.93
CA ASP A 58 5.33 2.47 3.49
C ASP A 58 3.91 2.85 3.02
N THR A 59 3.75 3.02 1.72
CA THR A 59 2.50 3.25 1.00
C THR A 59 2.09 1.97 0.28
N ALA A 60 0.79 1.65 0.29
CA ALA A 60 0.27 0.47 -0.40
C ALA A 60 -0.85 0.85 -1.38
N VAL A 61 -0.90 0.17 -2.52
CA VAL A 61 -1.91 0.34 -3.57
C VAL A 61 -2.89 -0.83 -3.57
N GLY A 62 -4.17 -0.52 -3.75
CA GLY A 62 -5.24 -1.49 -3.74
C GLY A 62 -5.41 -2.30 -5.04
N ASP A 63 -6.02 -3.47 -4.90
CA ASP A 63 -6.42 -4.36 -6.00
C ASP A 63 -7.79 -4.04 -6.63
N THR A 64 -8.50 -3.04 -6.11
CA THR A 64 -9.85 -2.65 -6.57
C THR A 64 -9.85 -1.31 -7.26
N TRP A 65 -10.53 -1.21 -8.41
CA TRP A 65 -10.62 0.04 -9.18
C TRP A 65 -12.05 0.52 -9.31
N GLN A 66 -12.25 1.83 -9.14
CA GLN A 66 -13.50 2.53 -9.41
C GLN A 66 -13.35 3.39 -10.66
N SER A 67 -14.36 3.40 -11.53
CA SER A 67 -14.42 4.33 -12.67
C SER A 67 -15.20 5.59 -12.36
N VAL A 68 -14.69 6.72 -12.81
CA VAL A 68 -15.39 8.01 -12.80
C VAL A 68 -15.32 8.60 -14.20
N GLY A 69 -16.48 8.95 -14.76
CA GLY A 69 -16.58 9.68 -16.02
C GLY A 69 -16.46 11.18 -15.77
N ILE A 70 -15.59 11.85 -16.52
CA ILE A 70 -15.28 13.27 -16.41
C ILE A 70 -15.54 13.94 -17.75
N ALA A 71 -16.19 15.10 -17.75
CA ALA A 71 -16.34 15.87 -18.99
C ALA A 71 -14.95 16.38 -19.44
N PRO A 72 -14.58 16.30 -20.73
CA PRO A 72 -13.25 16.69 -21.20
C PRO A 72 -12.83 18.10 -20.77
N ASP A 73 -13.76 19.06 -20.87
CA ASP A 73 -13.52 20.46 -20.51
C ASP A 73 -13.45 20.69 -18.98
N ASP A 74 -13.82 19.68 -18.18
CA ASP A 74 -13.83 19.71 -16.70
C ASP A 74 -12.66 18.93 -16.09
N LEU A 75 -11.78 18.31 -16.89
CA LEU A 75 -10.73 17.42 -16.39
C LEU A 75 -9.81 18.11 -15.37
N LEU A 76 -9.31 19.30 -15.70
CA LEU A 76 -8.41 20.05 -14.82
C LEU A 76 -9.11 20.46 -13.52
N HIS A 77 -10.34 20.95 -13.62
CA HIS A 77 -11.13 21.32 -12.45
C HIS A 77 -11.44 20.11 -11.56
N TRP A 78 -11.70 18.94 -12.16
CA TRP A 78 -11.90 17.70 -11.44
C TRP A 78 -10.62 17.27 -10.71
N ILE A 79 -9.44 17.39 -11.33
CA ILE A 79 -8.14 17.10 -10.71
C ILE A 79 -7.93 18.01 -9.50
N ASP A 80 -8.05 19.34 -9.67
CA ASP A 80 -7.84 20.31 -8.59
C ASP A 80 -8.79 20.08 -7.41
N ARG A 81 -10.04 19.70 -7.68
CA ARG A 81 -11.03 19.40 -6.63
C ARG A 81 -10.74 18.07 -5.92
N THR A 82 -10.21 17.09 -6.64
CA THR A 82 -9.98 15.73 -6.12
C THR A 82 -8.66 15.63 -5.36
N PHE A 83 -7.65 16.40 -5.79
CA PHE A 83 -6.31 16.46 -5.22
C PHE A 83 -5.96 17.92 -4.90
N PRO A 84 -6.60 18.51 -3.88
CA PRO A 84 -6.43 19.92 -3.56
C PRO A 84 -5.02 20.21 -3.05
N ALA A 85 -4.45 21.34 -3.45
CA ALA A 85 -3.07 21.71 -3.08
C ALA A 85 -2.88 21.96 -1.57
N GLU A 86 -3.96 22.21 -0.83
CA GLU A 86 -3.96 22.30 0.64
C GLU A 86 -3.82 20.93 1.35
N ASP A 87 -4.02 19.80 0.65
CA ASP A 87 -3.76 18.48 1.20
C ASP A 87 -2.28 18.15 1.05
N GLU A 88 -1.56 18.10 2.18
CA GLU A 88 -0.12 17.81 2.22
C GLU A 88 0.24 16.43 1.66
N SER A 89 -0.72 15.51 1.62
CA SER A 89 -0.55 14.17 1.03
C SER A 89 -0.91 14.12 -0.44
N ALA A 90 -1.49 15.19 -0.98
CA ALA A 90 -1.91 15.23 -2.37
C ALA A 90 -0.78 15.63 -3.31
N PHE A 91 -0.78 15.01 -4.49
CA PHE A 91 0.05 15.40 -5.61
C PHE A 91 -0.76 15.35 -6.89
N VAL A 92 -0.36 16.18 -7.85
CA VAL A 92 -0.93 16.21 -9.20
C VAL A 92 0.22 16.04 -10.17
N ALA A 93 0.09 15.08 -11.08
CA ALA A 93 1.09 14.86 -12.10
C ALA A 93 1.11 16.05 -13.10
N PRO A 94 2.25 16.34 -13.74
CA PRO A 94 2.38 17.47 -14.66
C PRO A 94 1.29 17.47 -15.74
N LEU A 95 0.48 18.53 -15.73
CA LEU A 95 -0.67 18.68 -16.64
C LEU A 95 -0.25 18.94 -18.09
N HIS A 96 0.98 19.37 -18.35
CA HIS A 96 1.49 19.64 -19.69
C HIS A 96 1.46 18.40 -20.58
N ASP A 97 1.71 17.24 -20.00
CA ASP A 97 1.74 15.97 -20.73
C ASP A 97 0.33 15.51 -21.11
N LEU A 98 -0.68 15.85 -20.29
CA LEU A 98 -2.08 15.58 -20.61
C LEU A 98 -2.52 16.33 -21.87
N ASP A 99 -2.14 17.60 -22.02
CA ASP A 99 -2.45 18.38 -23.20
C ASP A 99 -1.83 17.78 -24.47
N LEU A 100 -0.57 17.32 -24.38
CA LEU A 100 0.12 16.68 -25.50
C LEU A 100 -0.57 15.36 -25.88
N LEU A 101 -0.84 14.50 -24.90
CA LEU A 101 -1.50 13.20 -25.09
C LEU A 101 -2.92 13.36 -25.65
N ALA A 102 -3.67 14.36 -25.19
CA ALA A 102 -4.98 14.69 -25.74
C ALA A 102 -4.89 15.13 -27.21
N ARG A 103 -3.92 15.99 -27.56
CA ARG A 103 -3.73 16.49 -28.94
C ARG A 103 -3.38 15.38 -29.93
N ILE A 104 -2.59 14.39 -29.52
CA ILE A 104 -2.23 13.25 -30.38
C ILE A 104 -3.29 12.15 -30.39
N GLY A 105 -4.39 12.33 -29.65
CA GLY A 105 -5.46 11.34 -29.54
C GLY A 105 -5.00 10.04 -28.89
N TRP A 106 -4.15 10.13 -27.87
CA TRP A 106 -3.60 8.96 -27.19
C TRP A 106 -4.69 8.13 -26.50
N SER A 107 -4.58 6.82 -26.68
CA SER A 107 -5.43 5.80 -26.06
C SER A 107 -4.70 4.46 -26.09
N ALA A 108 -4.71 3.78 -24.96
CA ALA A 108 -4.07 2.50 -24.73
C ALA A 108 -5.05 1.51 -24.09
N PRO A 109 -4.83 0.19 -24.24
CA PRO A 109 -5.60 -0.80 -23.50
C PRO A 109 -5.41 -0.61 -22.00
N LEU A 110 -6.46 -0.86 -21.22
CA LEU A 110 -6.39 -0.83 -19.76
C LEU A 110 -5.58 -2.06 -19.29
N PRO A 111 -4.52 -1.89 -18.48
CA PRO A 111 -3.75 -3.02 -17.96
C PRO A 111 -4.59 -3.85 -16.98
N ALA A 112 -4.20 -5.12 -16.78
CA ALA A 112 -4.89 -6.00 -15.83
C ALA A 112 -4.56 -5.66 -14.37
N ASN A 113 -3.34 -5.19 -14.12
CA ASN A 113 -2.85 -4.77 -12.81
C ASN A 113 -2.06 -3.47 -12.96
N LEU A 114 -2.02 -2.67 -11.90
CA LEU A 114 -1.17 -1.49 -11.86
C LEU A 114 0.27 -1.95 -11.60
N ASN A 115 1.20 -1.60 -12.47
CA ASN A 115 2.62 -1.85 -12.31
C ASN A 115 3.42 -0.70 -12.92
N GLU A 116 4.68 -0.56 -12.52
CA GLU A 116 5.53 0.58 -12.89
C GLU A 116 5.73 0.69 -14.40
N ALA A 117 5.93 -0.44 -15.10
CA ALA A 117 6.20 -0.49 -16.53
C ALA A 117 5.03 0.00 -17.40
N GLU A 118 3.82 0.03 -16.84
CA GLU A 118 2.61 0.54 -17.51
C GLU A 118 2.43 2.06 -17.29
N VAL A 119 3.20 2.69 -16.40
CA VAL A 119 3.04 4.11 -16.07
C VAL A 119 3.92 4.98 -16.98
N ILE A 120 3.28 5.84 -17.78
CA ILE A 120 3.98 6.74 -18.71
C ILE A 120 4.79 7.82 -17.97
N ASN A 121 4.21 8.38 -16.91
CA ASN A 121 4.76 9.49 -16.15
C ASN A 121 5.31 9.06 -14.79
N VAL A 122 6.00 7.92 -14.73
CA VAL A 122 6.53 7.35 -13.48
C VAL A 122 7.53 8.28 -12.80
N GLU A 123 8.35 8.99 -13.59
CA GLU A 123 9.38 9.93 -13.10
C GLU A 123 8.78 11.15 -12.37
N ASP A 124 7.49 11.41 -12.57
CA ASP A 124 6.76 12.52 -11.94
C ASP A 124 6.05 12.12 -10.64
N LEU A 125 6.12 10.84 -10.25
CA LEU A 125 5.42 10.33 -9.08
C LEU A 125 6.28 10.46 -7.81
N PRO A 126 5.65 10.64 -6.64
CA PRO A 126 6.33 10.51 -5.36
C PRO A 126 7.02 9.13 -5.24
N PRO A 127 8.25 9.04 -4.69
CA PRO A 127 8.99 7.78 -4.60
C PRO A 127 8.24 6.65 -3.88
N ASP A 128 7.49 6.98 -2.83
CA ASP A 128 6.68 6.02 -2.08
C ASP A 128 5.51 5.47 -2.90
N VAL A 129 4.95 6.26 -3.82
CA VAL A 129 3.92 5.79 -4.76
C VAL A 129 4.54 4.86 -5.81
N VAL A 130 5.75 5.16 -6.30
CA VAL A 130 6.46 4.29 -7.24
C VAL A 130 6.74 2.93 -6.60
N GLU A 131 7.31 2.92 -5.39
CA GLU A 131 7.59 1.69 -4.63
C GLU A 131 6.32 0.88 -4.35
N ALA A 132 5.22 1.55 -4.01
CA ALA A 132 3.92 0.91 -3.81
C ALA A 132 3.35 0.27 -5.09
N ILE A 133 3.54 0.92 -6.24
CA ILE A 133 3.13 0.38 -7.55
C ILE A 133 4.00 -0.81 -7.94
N GLU A 134 5.32 -0.75 -7.70
CA GLU A 134 6.26 -1.83 -7.99
C GLU A 134 5.98 -3.07 -7.13
N SER A 135 5.67 -2.87 -5.84
CA SER A 135 5.31 -3.93 -4.89
C SER A 135 4.04 -4.71 -5.27
N GLY A 136 3.19 -4.08 -6.09
CA GLY A 136 1.96 -4.67 -6.61
C GLY A 136 0.76 -4.50 -5.69
N PRO A 137 -0.46 -4.76 -6.23
CA PRO A 137 -1.69 -4.46 -5.54
C PRO A 137 -1.94 -5.41 -4.35
N VAL A 138 -2.42 -4.85 -3.25
CA VAL A 138 -2.80 -5.58 -2.03
C VAL A 138 -4.26 -5.30 -1.63
N PRO A 139 -4.90 -6.20 -0.87
CA PRO A 139 -6.25 -5.95 -0.38
C PRO A 139 -6.24 -4.82 0.66
N ILE A 140 -6.96 -3.73 0.38
CA ILE A 140 -7.11 -2.59 1.28
C ILE A 140 -8.50 -2.59 1.94
N VAL A 141 -8.55 -2.37 3.25
CA VAL A 141 -9.77 -2.34 4.08
C VAL A 141 -9.81 -1.08 4.96
N PRO A 142 -11.00 -0.58 5.33
CA PRO A 142 -11.12 0.52 6.27
C PRO A 142 -10.85 0.07 7.72
N CYS A 143 -9.99 0.78 8.42
CA CYS A 143 -9.71 0.60 9.84
C CYS A 143 -10.99 0.69 10.68
N ALA A 144 -11.15 -0.21 11.66
CA ALA A 144 -12.33 -0.23 12.54
C ALA A 144 -12.43 0.98 13.48
N VAL A 145 -11.34 1.73 13.70
CA VAL A 145 -11.27 2.87 14.62
C VAL A 145 -11.23 4.21 13.89
N CYS A 146 -10.11 4.57 13.26
CA CYS A 146 -9.99 5.86 12.57
C CYS A 146 -10.66 5.91 11.18
N ARG A 147 -11.18 4.78 10.66
CA ARG A 147 -11.79 4.67 9.33
C ARG A 147 -10.86 4.98 8.14
N ARG A 148 -9.54 5.19 8.38
CA ARG A 148 -8.53 5.26 7.32
C ARG A 148 -8.37 3.91 6.63
N LEU A 149 -7.95 3.93 5.38
CA LEU A 149 -7.60 2.72 4.62
C LEU A 149 -6.32 2.07 5.19
N CYS A 150 -6.27 0.74 5.17
CA CYS A 150 -5.15 -0.04 5.66
C CYS A 150 -5.01 -1.35 4.86
N VAL A 151 -3.81 -1.93 4.84
CA VAL A 151 -3.57 -3.25 4.27
C VAL A 151 -4.24 -4.31 5.14
N ARG A 152 -5.04 -5.18 4.51
CA ARG A 152 -5.87 -6.14 5.23
C ARG A 152 -5.01 -7.20 5.91
N GLY A 153 -5.17 -7.31 7.22
CA GLY A 153 -4.52 -8.35 8.03
C GLY A 153 -3.22 -7.91 8.68
N ASP A 154 -2.63 -6.80 8.22
CA ASP A 154 -1.35 -6.29 8.69
C ASP A 154 -1.41 -5.74 10.11
N PHE A 155 -2.57 -5.40 10.67
CA PHE A 155 -2.65 -4.91 12.05
C PHE A 155 -3.94 -5.39 12.69
N ARG A 156 -3.83 -6.34 13.63
CA ARG A 156 -4.98 -7.01 14.25
C ARG A 156 -4.85 -7.16 15.75
N TRP A 157 -5.92 -6.80 16.46
CA TRP A 157 -6.06 -7.06 17.89
C TRP A 157 -7.46 -7.60 18.22
N GLY A 158 -7.50 -8.85 18.68
CA GLY A 158 -8.74 -9.62 18.75
C GLY A 158 -9.40 -9.73 17.37
N GLU A 159 -10.67 -9.36 17.29
CA GLU A 159 -11.45 -9.34 16.03
C GLU A 159 -11.37 -8.00 15.28
N ARG A 160 -10.56 -7.04 15.74
CA ARG A 160 -10.47 -5.70 15.14
C ARG A 160 -9.28 -5.60 14.18
N GLU A 161 -9.53 -5.10 12.98
CA GLU A 161 -8.50 -4.63 12.03
C GLU A 161 -8.26 -3.13 12.27
N LEU A 162 -7.02 -2.77 12.57
CA LEU A 162 -6.59 -1.41 12.89
C LEU A 162 -5.65 -0.88 11.79
N CYS A 163 -5.40 0.43 11.74
CA CYS A 163 -4.27 0.94 10.95
C CYS A 163 -2.99 0.92 11.79
N ALA A 164 -1.82 1.02 11.16
CA ALA A 164 -0.54 1.03 11.85
C ALA A 164 -0.49 2.05 13.01
N TRP A 165 -0.96 3.29 12.76
CA TRP A 165 -1.04 4.35 13.78
C TRP A 165 -1.91 3.97 14.98
N ASP A 166 -3.16 3.58 14.72
CA ASP A 166 -4.10 3.20 15.78
C ASP A 166 -3.62 1.97 16.54
N PHE A 167 -3.07 0.99 15.84
CA PHE A 167 -2.55 -0.23 16.43
C PHE A 167 -1.43 0.09 17.41
N HIS A 168 -0.39 0.81 16.97
CA HIS A 168 0.73 1.15 17.85
C HIS A 168 0.26 2.03 19.02
N HIS A 169 -0.57 3.04 18.77
CA HIS A 169 -1.06 3.92 19.84
C HIS A 169 -1.97 3.20 20.86
N GLN A 170 -2.88 2.33 20.41
CA GLN A 170 -3.86 1.68 21.31
C GLN A 170 -3.32 0.42 21.96
N VAL A 171 -2.53 -0.38 21.23
CA VAL A 171 -2.00 -1.67 21.71
C VAL A 171 -0.67 -1.48 22.45
N PHE A 172 0.20 -0.55 22.02
CA PHE A 172 1.50 -0.29 22.65
C PHE A 172 1.57 1.03 23.42
N GLY A 173 0.50 1.83 23.48
CA GLY A 173 0.46 2.99 24.36
C GLY A 173 0.32 2.61 25.84
N ARG A 174 0.19 3.60 26.72
CA ARG A 174 0.02 3.44 28.20
C ARG A 174 -1.24 2.68 28.66
N ARG A 175 -2.07 2.22 27.73
CA ARG A 175 -3.25 1.36 27.98
C ARG A 175 -3.09 -0.05 27.40
N GLY A 176 -1.93 -0.33 26.81
CA GLY A 176 -1.62 -1.61 26.20
C GLY A 176 -1.72 -2.78 27.18
N PRO A 177 -1.83 -4.02 26.70
CA PRO A 177 -1.94 -5.22 27.55
C PRO A 177 -0.57 -5.60 28.14
N TRP A 178 0.21 -4.61 28.54
CA TRP A 178 1.52 -4.71 29.15
C TRP A 178 1.48 -5.62 30.37
N ARG A 179 2.55 -6.39 30.55
CA ARG A 179 2.66 -7.39 31.62
C ARG A 179 3.98 -7.24 32.33
N ASN A 180 3.95 -7.57 33.62
CA ASN A 180 5.13 -7.69 34.46
C ASN A 180 5.41 -9.18 34.67
N GLY A 181 6.57 -9.65 34.24
CA GLY A 181 7.01 -11.04 34.38
C GLY A 181 6.57 -11.99 33.25
N ALA A 182 6.89 -13.28 33.42
CA ALA A 182 6.74 -14.30 32.38
C ALA A 182 5.29 -14.59 31.97
N TYR A 183 5.13 -15.01 30.71
CA TYR A 183 3.86 -15.42 30.14
C TYR A 183 3.49 -16.85 30.50
N ASP A 184 2.19 -17.08 30.72
CA ASP A 184 1.60 -18.41 30.64
C ASP A 184 1.15 -18.72 29.19
N GLU A 185 0.76 -19.97 28.93
CA GLU A 185 0.38 -20.44 27.60
C GLU A 185 -0.77 -19.63 26.98
N ARG A 186 -1.74 -19.16 27.80
CA ARG A 186 -2.90 -18.40 27.32
C ARG A 186 -2.51 -17.01 26.82
N HIS A 187 -1.44 -16.42 27.36
CA HIS A 187 -0.95 -15.13 26.88
C HIS A 187 -0.48 -15.24 25.43
N TYR A 188 0.22 -16.33 25.07
CA TYR A 188 0.72 -16.55 23.72
C TYR A 188 -0.38 -16.67 22.67
N GLU A 189 -1.55 -17.19 23.03
CA GLU A 189 -2.73 -17.27 22.15
C GLU A 189 -3.33 -15.89 21.83
N THR A 190 -3.13 -14.92 22.73
CA THR A 190 -3.74 -13.58 22.67
C THR A 190 -2.77 -12.47 22.27
N LEU A 191 -1.54 -12.83 21.87
CA LEU A 191 -0.56 -11.83 21.48
C LEU A 191 -1.06 -10.99 20.32
N PRO A 192 -0.83 -9.66 20.37
CA PRO A 192 -1.15 -8.80 19.25
C PRO A 192 -0.38 -9.23 18.00
N ARG A 193 -1.02 -9.07 16.85
CA ARG A 193 -0.45 -9.41 15.54
C ARG A 193 -0.37 -8.18 14.67
N CYS A 194 0.77 -7.97 14.04
CA CYS A 194 0.93 -6.98 12.99
C CYS A 194 1.90 -7.45 11.91
N GLY A 195 1.95 -6.82 10.74
CA GLY A 195 2.93 -7.16 9.71
C GLY A 195 4.33 -6.75 10.16
N PHE A 196 4.43 -5.57 10.77
CA PHE A 196 5.67 -5.02 11.31
C PHE A 196 5.44 -4.18 12.56
N VAL A 197 6.54 -3.89 13.27
CA VAL A 197 6.58 -2.88 14.32
C VAL A 197 7.46 -1.73 13.84
N ALA A 198 6.91 -0.52 13.78
CA ALA A 198 7.61 0.66 13.25
C ALA A 198 8.44 1.35 14.34
N PRO A 199 9.79 1.37 14.26
CA PRO A 199 10.62 1.97 15.30
C PRO A 199 10.29 3.45 15.57
N ALA A 200 9.97 4.22 14.51
CA ALA A 200 9.60 5.63 14.62
C ALA A 200 8.36 5.84 15.51
N LEU A 201 7.32 5.00 15.35
CA LEU A 201 6.12 5.07 16.19
C LEU A 201 6.40 4.65 17.63
N LEU A 202 7.29 3.68 17.84
CA LEU A 202 7.65 3.25 19.19
C LEU A 202 8.36 4.37 19.95
N GLU A 203 9.22 5.13 19.28
CA GLU A 203 9.92 6.26 19.89
C GLU A 203 8.94 7.31 20.42
N GLU A 204 7.93 7.68 19.61
CA GLU A 204 6.85 8.59 20.02
C GLU A 204 6.03 8.07 21.20
N LEU A 205 5.88 6.75 21.31
CA LEU A 205 5.11 6.09 22.36
C LEU A 205 5.92 5.83 23.64
N GLY A 206 7.23 6.12 23.63
CA GLY A 206 8.11 5.76 24.74
C GLY A 206 8.25 4.25 24.90
N VAL A 207 8.32 3.51 23.81
CA VAL A 207 8.48 2.05 23.78
C VAL A 207 9.82 1.72 23.14
N GLU A 208 10.49 0.67 23.62
CA GLU A 208 11.72 0.15 23.01
C GLU A 208 11.62 -1.32 22.64
N ILE A 209 12.40 -1.71 21.64
CA ILE A 209 12.56 -3.10 21.23
C ILE A 209 13.65 -3.72 22.11
N LEU A 210 13.28 -4.75 22.86
CA LEU A 210 14.20 -5.49 23.72
C LEU A 210 14.89 -6.63 22.96
N ALA A 211 14.14 -7.35 22.13
CA ALA A 211 14.65 -8.44 21.31
C ALA A 211 13.72 -8.71 20.13
N SER A 212 14.29 -9.20 19.03
CA SER A 212 13.55 -9.69 17.87
C SER A 212 14.03 -11.10 17.51
N PHE A 213 13.08 -11.99 17.23
CA PHE A 213 13.34 -13.36 16.83
C PHE A 213 12.65 -13.61 15.49
N TYR A 214 13.45 -13.75 14.44
CA TYR A 214 12.98 -13.99 13.09
C TYR A 214 13.36 -15.40 12.63
N ASP A 215 12.48 -16.06 11.87
CA ASP A 215 12.70 -17.39 11.28
C ASP A 215 13.18 -18.46 12.27
N CYS A 216 12.73 -18.38 13.52
CA CYS A 216 13.09 -19.29 14.60
C CYS A 216 11.94 -20.26 14.92
N ASP A 217 12.27 -21.43 15.48
CA ASP A 217 11.27 -22.37 16.01
C ASP A 217 10.40 -21.71 17.09
N GLU A 218 9.07 -21.76 16.93
CA GLU A 218 8.14 -21.06 17.82
C GLU A 218 8.24 -21.55 19.27
N THR A 219 8.49 -22.85 19.49
CA THR A 219 8.61 -23.39 20.85
C THR A 219 9.84 -22.85 21.55
N LEU A 220 10.97 -22.79 20.84
CA LEU A 220 12.19 -22.17 21.34
C LEU A 220 12.00 -20.69 21.64
N VAL A 221 11.38 -19.94 20.71
CA VAL A 221 11.13 -18.50 20.88
C VAL A 221 10.25 -18.22 22.09
N ARG A 222 9.18 -19.01 22.30
CA ARG A 222 8.32 -18.87 23.49
C ARG A 222 9.12 -19.07 24.79
N SER A 223 9.98 -20.08 24.84
CA SER A 223 10.87 -20.31 25.99
C SER A 223 11.82 -19.13 26.23
N LEU A 224 12.41 -18.58 25.17
CA LEU A 224 13.30 -17.42 25.25
C LEU A 224 12.56 -16.15 25.71
N ILE A 225 11.36 -15.89 25.17
CA ILE A 225 10.48 -14.80 25.63
C ILE A 225 10.24 -14.96 27.13
N GLY A 226 9.83 -16.14 27.58
CA GLY A 226 9.59 -16.41 28.99
C GLY A 226 10.80 -16.07 29.87
N GLN A 227 12.00 -16.51 29.48
CA GLN A 227 13.24 -16.22 30.21
C GLN A 227 13.59 -14.72 30.24
N ILE A 228 13.43 -14.02 29.12
CA ILE A 228 13.68 -12.58 29.03
C ILE A 228 12.75 -11.82 29.97
N LEU A 229 11.44 -12.10 29.90
CA LEU A 229 10.45 -11.46 30.75
C LEU A 229 10.64 -11.81 32.23
N ASP A 230 11.09 -13.03 32.53
CA ASP A 230 11.37 -13.45 33.90
C ASP A 230 12.62 -12.81 34.50
N SER A 231 13.58 -12.42 33.66
CA SER A 231 14.80 -11.74 34.10
C SER A 231 14.60 -10.27 34.48
N ASP A 232 13.48 -9.66 34.06
CA ASP A 232 13.16 -8.24 34.24
C ASP A 232 11.73 -8.05 34.78
N ARG A 233 11.32 -8.80 35.82
CA ARG A 233 9.92 -8.85 36.28
C ARG A 233 9.32 -7.52 36.73
N GLU A 234 10.14 -6.52 37.03
CA GLU A 234 9.66 -5.23 37.56
C GLU A 234 9.16 -4.29 36.46
N ARG A 235 9.56 -4.54 35.20
CA ARG A 235 9.19 -3.71 34.06
C ARG A 235 8.03 -4.30 33.28
N SER A 236 7.38 -3.44 32.50
CA SER A 236 6.24 -3.76 31.67
C SER A 236 6.68 -4.09 30.24
N HIS A 237 6.34 -5.30 29.77
CA HIS A 237 6.69 -5.80 28.44
C HIS A 237 5.48 -6.34 27.70
N ILE A 238 5.63 -6.42 26.37
CA ILE A 238 4.69 -7.08 25.49
C ILE A 238 5.45 -7.85 24.40
N ALA A 239 5.11 -9.12 24.18
CA ALA A 239 5.53 -9.81 22.96
C ALA A 239 4.49 -9.58 21.86
N VAL A 240 4.97 -9.33 20.66
CA VAL A 240 4.17 -9.06 19.46
C VAL A 240 4.53 -10.09 18.42
N ARG A 241 3.53 -10.65 17.76
CA ARG A 241 3.76 -11.52 16.60
C ARG A 241 3.79 -10.65 15.35
N VAL A 242 4.90 -10.69 14.65
CA VAL A 242 5.08 -10.05 13.34
C VAL A 242 5.16 -11.10 12.24
N ASP A 243 5.03 -10.72 10.98
CA ASP A 243 5.09 -11.68 9.87
C ASP A 243 6.42 -12.46 9.85
N ALA A 244 7.52 -11.79 10.19
CA ALA A 244 8.84 -12.40 10.28
C ALA A 244 9.07 -13.25 11.56
N GLY A 245 8.19 -13.18 12.57
CA GLY A 245 8.38 -13.90 13.84
C GLY A 245 7.83 -13.17 15.07
N PHE A 246 8.69 -12.90 16.06
CA PHE A 246 8.30 -12.25 17.31
C PHE A 246 9.19 -11.07 17.65
N VAL A 247 8.58 -10.02 18.19
CA VAL A 247 9.28 -8.85 18.73
C VAL A 247 8.86 -8.67 20.18
N ILE A 248 9.83 -8.50 21.08
CA ILE A 248 9.58 -8.16 22.49
C ILE A 248 9.79 -6.66 22.65
N LEU A 249 8.77 -6.00 23.16
CA LEU A 249 8.76 -4.57 23.44
C LEU A 249 8.71 -4.30 24.94
N ARG A 250 9.24 -3.16 25.37
CA ARG A 250 9.23 -2.69 26.76
C ARG A 250 8.87 -1.21 26.82
N GLU A 251 8.05 -0.81 27.80
CA GLU A 251 7.81 0.62 28.07
C GLU A 251 9.09 1.28 28.65
N ARG A 252 9.43 2.47 28.14
CA ARG A 252 10.45 3.35 28.71
C ARG A 252 9.80 4.11 29.88
N GLU A 253 10.45 4.07 31.04
CA GLU A 253 10.04 4.81 32.26
C GLU A 253 10.01 6.34 32.04
#